data_AF-A0A522MXF9-F1
#
_entry.id   AF-A0A522MXF9-F1
#
_cell.length_a   1.000
_cell.length_b   1.000
_cell.length_c   1.000
_cell.angle_alpha   90.00
_cell.angle_beta   90.00
_cell.angle_gamma   90.00
#
_symmetry.space_group_name_H-M   'P 1'
#
loop_
_entity.id
_entity.type
_entity.pdbx_description
1 polymer ?
#
loop_
_entity_poly.entity_id
_entity_poly.type
_entity_poly.pdbx_seq_one_letter_code
_entity_poly.pdbx_strand_id
1 'polypeptide(L)'
;SPASPWERVKIGGGAPPVRVEESYVVVYHGVSDMQAARASEVSYAAGLLLLDAENPRRIAYRSKEPVLTARMPEERYGTVQNVVFPTGVDVRTDIGRPRRVDIYYGMADFRIGVATLDMPERLPSGASSDPVAGCV
;
A
#
# COMPACT_ATOMS: atom_id res chain seq x y z
N SER A 1 10.59 7.40 7.78
CA SER A 1 9.67 8.41 8.34
C SER A 1 8.63 8.81 7.29
N PRO A 2 7.51 9.42 7.70
CA PRO A 2 6.59 10.10 6.79
C PRO A 2 7.32 11.06 5.83
N ALA A 3 6.88 11.07 4.58
CA ALA A 3 7.43 11.88 3.48
C ALA A 3 6.33 12.49 2.58
N SER A 4 5.05 12.21 2.83
CA SER A 4 3.92 12.72 2.02
C SER A 4 2.69 13.02 2.90
N PRO A 5 1.76 13.90 2.46
CA PRO A 5 0.63 14.34 3.28
C PRO A 5 -0.30 13.21 3.78
N TRP A 6 -0.54 12.19 2.95
CA TRP A 6 -1.41 11.05 3.27
C TRP A 6 -0.84 10.12 4.36
N GLU A 7 0.44 10.26 4.67
CA GLU A 7 1.15 9.44 5.65
C GLU A 7 1.75 10.28 6.80
N ARG A 8 1.31 11.55 6.92
CA ARG A 8 1.94 12.58 7.76
C ARG A 8 2.00 12.25 9.26
N VAL A 9 1.04 11.49 9.79
CA VAL A 9 0.93 11.20 11.22
C VAL A 9 1.90 10.09 11.60
N LYS A 10 1.83 8.97 10.90
CA LYS A 10 2.73 7.82 11.08
C LYS A 10 2.69 6.90 9.86
N ILE A 11 3.73 6.09 9.74
CA ILE A 11 3.82 4.96 8.82
C ILE A 11 4.15 3.69 9.57
N GLY A 12 3.81 2.55 8.99
CA GLY A 12 4.27 1.25 9.47
C GLY A 12 4.22 0.20 8.38
N GLY A 13 5.01 -0.85 8.55
CA GLY A 13 4.88 -2.04 7.72
C GLY A 13 3.49 -2.67 7.88
N GLY A 14 3.13 -3.50 6.91
CA GLY A 14 1.95 -4.35 6.95
C GLY A 14 2.36 -5.81 6.86
N ALA A 15 2.22 -6.37 5.66
CA ALA A 15 2.70 -7.71 5.34
C ALA A 15 4.24 -7.77 5.25
N PRO A 16 4.84 -8.98 5.36
CA PRO A 16 6.24 -9.20 5.02
C PRO A 16 6.55 -8.74 3.59
N PRO A 17 7.75 -8.17 3.33
CA PRO A 17 8.21 -7.89 1.97
C PRO A 17 8.19 -9.14 1.10
N VAL A 18 7.67 -9.05 -0.12
CA VAL A 18 7.69 -10.16 -1.09
C VAL A 18 8.64 -9.85 -2.24
N ARG A 19 9.33 -10.86 -2.75
CA ARG A 19 10.22 -10.67 -3.89
C ARG A 19 9.41 -10.73 -5.18
N VAL A 20 9.52 -9.69 -6.00
CA VAL A 20 9.04 -9.67 -7.38
C VAL A 20 10.23 -9.27 -8.25
N GLU A 21 10.73 -10.23 -9.04
CA GLU A 21 11.90 -10.04 -9.90
C GLU A 21 13.14 -9.55 -9.12
N GLU A 22 13.67 -8.38 -9.48
CA GLU A 22 14.85 -7.72 -8.88
C GLU A 22 14.47 -6.71 -7.79
N SER A 23 13.28 -6.82 -7.20
CA SER A 23 12.84 -5.93 -6.14
C SER A 23 12.09 -6.65 -5.03
N TYR A 24 12.20 -6.14 -3.81
CA TYR A 24 11.24 -6.46 -2.76
C TYR A 24 10.11 -5.44 -2.78
N VAL A 25 8.89 -5.93 -2.94
CA VAL A 25 7.66 -5.15 -2.82
C VAL A 25 7.24 -5.12 -1.36
N VAL A 26 7.14 -3.90 -0.82
CA VAL A 26 6.63 -3.64 0.52
C VAL A 26 5.36 -2.82 0.40
N VAL A 27 4.25 -3.38 0.88
CA VAL A 27 3.00 -2.64 1.06
C VAL A 27 2.96 -2.16 2.50
N TYR A 28 2.91 -0.84 2.68
CA TYR A 28 2.98 -0.22 4.00
C TYR A 28 1.77 0.68 4.21
N HIS A 29 1.37 0.89 5.47
CA HIS A 29 0.29 1.83 5.78
C HIS A 29 0.83 3.22 6.12
N GLY A 30 0.05 4.23 5.77
CA GLY A 30 0.26 5.62 6.17
C GLY A 30 -1.02 6.16 6.80
N VAL A 31 -0.85 7.07 7.76
CA VAL A 31 -1.94 7.69 8.50
C VAL A 31 -1.92 9.20 8.29
N SER A 32 -3.07 9.77 7.96
CA SER A 32 -3.28 11.23 7.91
C SER A 32 -4.45 11.65 8.78
N ASP A 33 -4.40 12.87 9.31
CA ASP A 33 -5.57 13.48 9.94
C ASP A 33 -6.62 13.82 8.88
N MET A 34 -7.88 13.48 9.14
CA MET A 34 -8.98 13.93 8.29
C MET A 34 -9.32 15.38 8.63
N GLN A 35 -9.54 16.22 7.61
CA GLN A 35 -10.02 17.61 7.82
C GLN A 35 -11.50 17.69 8.24
N ALA A 36 -12.16 16.55 8.53
CA ALA A 36 -13.57 16.52 8.87
C ALA A 36 -13.84 17.13 10.25
N ALA A 37 -15.04 17.70 10.42
CA ALA A 37 -15.47 18.60 11.50
C ALA A 37 -15.45 18.03 12.94
N ARG A 38 -14.91 16.82 13.17
CA ARG A 38 -14.76 16.21 14.49
C ARG A 38 -13.29 15.86 14.71
N ALA A 39 -12.70 16.52 15.71
CA ALA A 39 -11.32 16.34 16.12
C ALA A 39 -11.12 14.94 16.75
N SER A 40 -10.92 13.93 15.91
CA SER A 40 -10.40 12.59 16.27
C SER A 40 -10.35 11.60 15.09
N GLU A 41 -10.79 11.98 13.88
CA GLU A 41 -10.80 11.06 12.74
C GLU A 41 -9.46 11.08 11.98
N VAL A 42 -8.76 9.95 12.00
CA VAL A 42 -7.62 9.66 11.13
C VAL A 42 -8.07 8.78 9.96
N SER A 43 -7.38 8.87 8.84
CA SER A 43 -7.55 7.95 7.70
C SER A 43 -6.31 7.08 7.58
N TYR A 44 -6.53 5.79 7.35
CA TYR A 44 -5.47 4.83 7.01
C TYR A 44 -5.55 4.49 5.52
N ALA A 45 -4.42 4.58 4.85
CA ALA A 45 -4.26 4.19 3.45
C ALA A 45 -2.99 3.37 3.28
N ALA A 46 -2.84 2.69 2.14
CA ALA A 46 -1.65 1.90 1.83
C ALA A 46 -0.85 2.51 0.67
N GLY A 47 0.48 2.45 0.78
CA GLY A 47 1.44 2.83 -0.24
C GLY A 47 2.35 1.67 -0.63
N LEU A 48 3.18 1.91 -1.65
CA LEU A 48 4.19 0.96 -2.11
C LEU A 48 5.60 1.50 -1.87
N LEU A 49 6.47 0.61 -1.41
CA LEU A 49 7.90 0.82 -1.30
C LEU A 49 8.59 -0.34 -2.01
N LEU A 50 9.43 -0.04 -2.99
CA LEU A 50 10.24 -1.04 -3.69
C LEU A 50 11.67 -0.92 -3.21
N LEU A 51 12.21 -2.01 -2.70
CA LEU A 51 13.58 -2.10 -2.22
C LEU A 51 14.42 -2.86 -3.23
N ASP A 52 15.66 -2.43 -3.38
CA ASP A 52 16.66 -3.12 -4.19
C ASP A 52 16.88 -4.55 -3.65
N ALA A 53 16.85 -5.55 -4.53
CA ALA A 53 16.95 -6.95 -4.13
C ALA A 53 18.35 -7.35 -3.61
N GLU A 54 19.40 -6.67 -4.06
CA GLU A 54 20.78 -6.90 -3.63
C GLU A 54 21.10 -6.13 -2.35
N ASN A 55 20.50 -4.95 -2.17
CA ASN A 55 20.62 -4.14 -0.96
C ASN A 55 19.27 -3.58 -0.49
N PRO A 56 18.52 -4.29 0.38
CA PRO A 56 17.18 -3.87 0.81
C PRO A 56 17.16 -2.60 1.65
N ARG A 57 18.33 -2.05 2.04
CA ARG A 57 18.41 -0.72 2.67
C ARG A 57 18.23 0.42 1.66
N ARG A 58 18.39 0.14 0.37
CA ARG A 58 18.20 1.09 -0.71
C ARG A 58 16.75 1.04 -1.19
N ILE A 59 16.07 2.17 -1.04
CA ILE A 59 14.74 2.39 -1.60
C ILE A 59 14.91 2.70 -3.09
N ALA A 60 14.40 1.83 -3.96
CA ALA A 60 14.35 2.04 -5.40
C ALA A 60 13.15 2.92 -5.79
N TYR A 61 12.01 2.76 -5.11
CA TYR A 61 10.80 3.54 -5.35
C TYR A 61 9.97 3.67 -4.06
N ARG A 62 9.27 4.79 -3.91
CA ARG A 62 8.24 5.02 -2.90
C ARG A 62 7.08 5.78 -3.55
N SER A 63 5.85 5.30 -3.38
CA SER A 63 4.68 5.97 -3.91
C SER A 63 4.46 7.33 -3.22
N LYS A 64 4.29 8.41 -4.01
CA LYS A 64 3.97 9.75 -3.47
C LYS A 64 2.52 9.84 -2.98
N GLU A 65 1.63 9.12 -3.64
CA GLU A 65 0.21 9.00 -3.30
C GLU A 65 -0.09 7.59 -2.76
N PRO A 66 -1.18 7.41 -2.00
CA PRO A 66 -1.62 6.08 -1.61
C PRO A 66 -2.05 5.28 -2.84
N VAL A 67 -1.69 4.00 -2.88
CA VAL A 67 -2.11 3.05 -3.92
C VAL A 67 -3.44 2.39 -3.59
N LEU A 68 -3.85 2.41 -2.32
CA LEU A 68 -5.13 1.92 -1.84
C LEU A 68 -5.67 2.82 -0.72
N THR A 69 -6.92 3.24 -0.86
CA THR A 69 -7.61 4.20 0.03
C THR A 69 -9.04 3.74 0.29
N ALA A 70 -9.60 4.04 1.46
CA ALA A 70 -10.99 3.75 1.78
C ALA A 70 -11.99 4.49 0.85
N ARG A 71 -12.56 3.77 -0.11
CA ARG A 71 -13.53 4.24 -1.09
C ARG A 71 -14.88 3.55 -0.94
N MET A 72 -14.87 2.25 -0.67
CA MET A 72 -16.06 1.43 -0.53
C MET A 72 -16.72 1.64 0.84
N PRO A 73 -18.05 1.48 0.96
CA PRO A 73 -18.74 1.55 2.25
C PRO A 73 -18.10 0.65 3.33
N GLU A 74 -17.67 -0.55 2.94
CA GLU A 74 -17.04 -1.54 3.81
C GLU A 74 -15.69 -1.09 4.37
N GLU A 75 -14.99 -0.19 3.67
CA GLU A 75 -13.70 0.39 4.10
C GLU A 75 -13.90 1.66 4.94
N ARG A 76 -15.05 2.32 4.78
CA ARG A 76 -15.39 3.57 5.45
C ARG A 76 -16.16 3.36 6.76
N TYR A 77 -16.95 2.29 6.86
CA TYR A 77 -17.84 2.04 7.97
C TYR A 77 -17.57 0.68 8.63
N GLY A 78 -17.23 0.73 9.91
CA GLY A 78 -16.90 -0.45 10.73
C GLY A 78 -16.54 -0.02 12.15
N THR A 79 -15.67 -0.78 12.80
CA THR A 79 -15.18 -0.47 14.16
C THR A 79 -14.39 0.84 14.18
N VAL A 80 -13.54 1.02 13.16
CA VAL A 80 -12.77 2.25 12.93
C VAL A 80 -13.06 2.72 11.52
N GLN A 81 -13.45 3.98 11.37
CA GLN A 81 -13.82 4.52 10.06
C GLN A 81 -12.59 4.81 9.20
N ASN A 82 -12.75 4.71 7.88
CA ASN A 82 -11.75 5.08 6.87
C ASN A 82 -10.42 4.32 7.02
N VAL A 83 -10.51 2.99 7.16
CA VAL A 83 -9.32 2.13 7.32
C VAL A 83 -9.15 1.19 6.14
N VAL A 84 -7.98 1.30 5.52
CA VAL A 84 -7.34 0.25 4.74
C VAL A 84 -6.04 -0.11 5.45
N PHE A 85 -5.90 -1.36 5.89
CA PHE A 85 -4.70 -1.83 6.59
C PHE A 85 -4.13 -3.10 5.95
N PRO A 86 -3.03 -3.03 5.17
CA PRO A 86 -2.47 -4.20 4.49
C PRO A 86 -1.86 -5.19 5.51
N THR A 87 -2.27 -6.47 5.44
CA THR A 87 -1.83 -7.51 6.37
C THR A 87 -1.27 -8.75 5.69
N GLY A 88 -1.58 -8.98 4.40
CA GLY A 88 -1.07 -10.10 3.62
C GLY A 88 -0.76 -9.68 2.20
N VAL A 89 0.30 -10.24 1.62
CA VAL A 89 0.69 -9.99 0.24
C VAL A 89 1.10 -11.33 -0.37
N ASP A 90 0.58 -11.64 -1.55
CA ASP A 90 0.87 -12.87 -2.27
C ASP A 90 1.21 -12.60 -3.74
N VAL A 91 2.29 -13.19 -4.23
CA VAL A 91 2.73 -13.07 -5.63
C VAL A 91 2.19 -14.27 -6.39
N ARG A 92 1.32 -14.01 -7.36
CA ARG A 92 0.48 -15.01 -8.04
C ARG A 92 1.20 -15.81 -9.13
N THR A 93 2.39 -16.32 -8.76
CA THR A 93 3.20 -17.25 -9.55
C THR A 93 2.51 -18.59 -9.77
N ASP A 94 1.65 -18.99 -8.82
CA ASP A 94 0.81 -20.20 -8.87
C ASP A 94 -0.10 -20.27 -10.09
N ILE A 95 -0.59 -19.11 -10.57
CA ILE A 95 -1.44 -19.00 -11.76
C ILE A 95 -0.70 -18.44 -12.97
N GLY A 96 0.63 -18.51 -12.99
CA GLY A 96 1.45 -18.03 -14.11
C GLY A 96 1.47 -16.52 -14.28
N ARG A 97 1.14 -15.75 -13.23
CA ARG A 97 1.19 -14.27 -13.22
C ARG A 97 2.23 -13.77 -12.21
N PRO A 98 3.54 -13.90 -12.50
CA PRO A 98 4.61 -13.59 -11.54
C PRO A 98 4.72 -12.10 -11.16
N ARG A 99 4.01 -11.22 -11.87
CA ARG A 99 3.92 -9.77 -11.60
C ARG A 99 2.60 -9.35 -10.97
N ARG A 100 1.65 -10.27 -10.83
CA ARG A 100 0.39 -10.01 -10.14
C ARG A 100 0.60 -10.22 -8.65
N VAL A 101 0.27 -9.19 -7.88
CA VAL A 101 0.36 -9.18 -6.43
C VAL A 101 -1.05 -8.99 -5.87
N ASP A 102 -1.51 -9.94 -5.08
CA ASP A 102 -2.75 -9.82 -4.32
C ASP A 102 -2.42 -9.28 -2.92
N ILE A 103 -3.12 -8.21 -2.53
CA ILE A 103 -2.94 -7.52 -1.25
C ILE A 103 -4.18 -7.77 -0.41
N TYR A 104 -4.04 -8.53 0.66
CA TYR A 104 -5.08 -8.76 1.66
C TYR A 104 -5.00 -7.67 2.73
N TYR A 105 -6.12 -7.01 3.00
CA TYR A 105 -6.16 -5.87 3.91
C TYR A 105 -7.41 -5.86 4.78
N GLY A 106 -7.25 -5.32 5.99
CA GLY A 106 -8.36 -4.97 6.88
C GLY A 106 -9.13 -3.76 6.35
N MET A 107 -10.45 -3.87 6.35
CA MET A 107 -11.41 -2.83 5.99
C MET A 107 -12.14 -2.37 7.24
N ALA A 108 -12.03 -1.09 7.57
CA ALA A 108 -12.72 -0.44 8.71
C ALA A 108 -12.60 -1.19 10.06
N ASP A 109 -11.48 -1.90 10.30
CA ASP A 109 -11.27 -2.81 11.45
C ASP A 109 -12.44 -3.79 11.69
N PHE A 110 -13.04 -4.28 10.60
CA PHE A 110 -14.27 -5.07 10.67
C PHE A 110 -14.36 -6.21 9.64
N ARG A 111 -13.70 -6.07 8.50
CA ARG A 111 -13.70 -7.05 7.41
C ARG A 111 -12.30 -7.21 6.82
N ILE A 112 -12.14 -8.23 5.99
CA ILE A 112 -10.95 -8.43 5.17
C ILE A 112 -11.39 -8.33 3.71
N GLY A 113 -10.63 -7.62 2.90
CA GLY A 113 -10.75 -7.68 1.45
C GLY A 113 -9.42 -7.95 0.77
N VAL A 114 -9.48 -8.02 -0.55
CA VAL A 114 -8.33 -8.23 -1.42
C VAL A 114 -8.34 -7.17 -2.52
N ALA A 115 -7.19 -6.55 -2.76
CA ALA A 115 -6.93 -5.69 -3.91
C ALA A 115 -5.88 -6.37 -4.78
N THR A 116 -5.94 -6.15 -6.09
CA THR A 116 -4.95 -6.67 -7.03
C THR A 116 -4.07 -5.54 -7.54
N LEU A 117 -2.77 -5.77 -7.59
CA LEU A 117 -1.78 -4.89 -8.20
C LEU A 117 -1.02 -5.67 -9.27
N ASP A 118 -1.00 -5.15 -10.49
CA ASP A 118 -0.13 -5.63 -11.55
C ASP A 118 1.13 -4.78 -11.62
N MET A 119 2.28 -5.39 -11.31
CA MET A 119 3.57 -4.72 -11.33
C MET A 119 4.01 -4.42 -12.77
N PRO A 120 4.38 -3.17 -13.11
CA PRO A 120 4.74 -2.79 -14.47
C PRO A 120 6.05 -3.47 -14.88
N GLU A 121 6.23 -3.78 -16.18
CA GLU A 121 7.38 -4.56 -16.69
C GLU A 121 8.75 -4.01 -16.26
N ARG A 122 8.85 -2.69 -16.22
CA ARG A 122 9.99 -1.97 -15.71
C ARG A 122 9.52 -1.03 -14.62
N LEU A 123 10.21 -1.08 -13.49
CA LEU A 123 10.05 -0.08 -12.45
C LEU A 123 10.66 1.24 -12.93
N PRO A 124 10.06 2.40 -12.60
CA PRO A 124 10.66 3.68 -12.90
C PRO A 124 12.09 3.73 -12.38
N SER A 125 13.06 3.99 -13.25
CA SER A 125 14.45 4.15 -12.84
C SER A 125 14.63 5.52 -12.20
N GLY A 126 15.13 5.55 -10.96
CA GLY A 126 15.25 6.78 -10.18
C GLY A 126 13.97 7.10 -9.41
N ALA A 127 14.07 8.06 -8.49
CA ALA A 127 12.97 8.54 -7.64
C ALA A 127 11.85 9.26 -8.43
N SER A 128 11.45 8.72 -9.58
CA SER A 128 10.33 9.18 -10.37
C SER A 128 9.04 8.75 -9.71
N SER A 129 8.16 9.73 -9.63
CA SER A 129 6.98 9.79 -8.79
C SER A 129 5.68 9.43 -9.48
N ASP A 130 5.78 8.69 -10.58
CA ASP A 130 4.59 8.37 -11.33
C ASP A 130 3.79 7.31 -10.56
N PRO A 131 2.47 7.51 -10.41
CA PRO A 131 1.61 6.51 -9.80
C PRO A 131 1.68 5.23 -10.64
N VAL A 132 1.81 4.08 -9.98
CA VAL A 132 1.62 2.80 -10.65
C VAL A 132 0.15 2.73 -11.08
N ALA A 133 -0.10 2.94 -12.36
CA ALA A 133 -1.43 2.78 -12.94
C ALA A 133 -1.83 1.30 -12.80
N GLY A 134 -2.86 1.00 -12.02
CA GLY A 134 -3.40 -0.37 -11.99
C GLY A 134 -4.12 -0.87 -10.74
N CYS A 135 -4.27 -0.10 -9.66
CA CYS A 135 -5.13 -0.54 -8.55
C CYS A 135 -6.60 -0.25 -8.84
N VAL A 136 -7.35 -1.30 -9.17
CA VAL A 136 -8.83 -1.38 -9.11
C VAL A 136 -9.26 -2.36 -8.05
#